data_AF-A0A7T3RBH1-F1
#
_entry.id   AF-A0A7T3RBH1-F1
#
_cell.length_a   1.000
_cell.length_b   1.000
_cell.length_c   1.000
_cell.angle_alpha   90.00
_cell.angle_beta   90.00
_cell.angle_gamma   90.00
#
_symmetry.space_group_name_H-M   'P 1'
#
loop_
_entity.id
_entity.type
_entity.pdbx_description
1 polymer ?
#
loop_
_entity_poly.entity_id
_entity_poly.type
_entity_poly.pdbx_seq_one_letter_code
_entity_poly.pdbx_strand_id
1 'polypeptide(L)' 'MNNHGGSRHGSGRPKGSLNKTQKEDKKEECIYVRCTTEEKTKLQQLAKENNLSVSKYILEKCFN' A
#
# COMPACT_ATOMS: atom_id res chain seq x y z
N MET A 1 -24.45 -36.90 14.62
CA MET A 1 -23.54 -36.47 15.71
C MET A 1 -22.55 -35.49 15.11
N ASN A 2 -22.71 -34.20 15.41
CA ASN A 2 -21.96 -33.12 14.76
C ASN A 2 -20.74 -32.78 15.62
N ASN A 3 -19.58 -33.33 15.28
CA ASN A 3 -18.31 -32.99 15.93
C ASN A 3 -17.94 -31.54 15.58
N HIS A 4 -18.26 -30.61 16.48
CA HIS A 4 -17.78 -29.23 16.43
C HIS A 4 -16.28 -29.21 16.70
N GLY A 5 -15.54 -28.55 15.81
CA GLY A 5 -14.09 -28.38 15.90
C GLY A 5 -13.67 -27.88 17.28
N GLY A 6 -12.71 -28.59 17.87
CA GLY A 6 -12.18 -28.31 19.19
C GLY A 6 -11.76 -26.85 19.33
N SER A 7 -12.22 -26.22 20.42
CA SER A 7 -11.76 -24.91 20.85
C SER A 7 -10.23 -24.92 20.92
N ARG A 8 -9.54 -24.18 20.05
CA ARG A 8 -8.10 -23.95 20.19
C ARG A 8 -7.88 -22.91 21.29
N HIS A 9 -7.97 -23.37 22.53
CA HIS A 9 -7.58 -22.60 23.69
C HIS A 9 -6.11 -22.21 23.51
N GLY A 10 -5.82 -20.91 23.35
CA GLY A 10 -4.45 -20.39 23.31
C GLY A 10 -3.78 -20.28 21.93
N SER A 11 -4.46 -20.50 20.80
CA SER A 11 -3.85 -20.31 19.46
C SER A 11 -4.24 -18.99 18.76
N GLY A 12 -4.77 -18.02 19.51
CA GLY A 12 -5.05 -16.68 18.99
C GLY A 12 -3.81 -15.80 19.09
N ARG A 13 -3.53 -15.00 18.05
CA ARG A 13 -2.54 -13.91 18.14
C ARG A 13 -2.90 -13.04 19.36
N PRO A 14 -1.97 -12.72 20.28
CA PRO A 14 -2.27 -11.91 21.45
C PRO A 14 -2.91 -10.60 21.00
N LYS A 15 -4.11 -10.30 21.52
CA LYS A 15 -4.78 -9.02 21.30
C LYS A 15 -3.94 -7.94 21.97
N GLY A 16 -3.21 -7.18 21.14
CA GLY A 16 -2.32 -6.13 21.60
C GLY A 16 -0.86 -6.54 21.53
N SER A 17 -0.31 -6.78 20.33
CA SER A 17 1.14 -6.62 20.19
C SER A 17 1.45 -5.14 20.41
N LEU A 18 2.05 -4.87 21.58
CA LEU A 18 2.66 -3.61 21.96
C LEU A 18 3.71 -3.21 20.93
N ASN A 19 3.27 -2.53 19.89
CA ASN A 19 4.08 -1.64 19.05
C ASN A 19 3.18 -0.49 18.59
N LYS A 20 2.48 0.12 19.55
CA LYS A 20 2.08 1.53 19.45
C LYS A 20 3.30 2.40 19.80
N THR A 21 4.41 2.18 19.08
CA THR A 21 5.28 3.33 18.79
C THR A 21 4.37 4.36 18.18
N GLN A 22 4.32 5.54 18.79
CA GLN A 22 3.74 6.75 18.24
C GLN A 22 4.45 7.05 16.91
N LYS A 23 4.17 6.27 15.87
CA LYS A 23 4.23 6.81 14.53
C LYS A 23 3.11 7.82 14.55
N GLU A 24 3.46 9.09 14.58
CA GLU A 24 2.59 10.09 13.98
C GLU A 24 2.28 9.50 12.61
N ASP A 25 1.09 8.92 12.47
CA ASP A 25 0.62 8.43 11.20
C ASP A 25 0.63 9.66 10.31
N LYS A 26 1.65 9.76 9.46
CA LYS A 26 1.67 10.79 8.44
C LYS A 26 0.33 10.67 7.77
N LYS A 27 -0.44 11.76 7.76
CA LYS A 27 -1.73 11.79 7.10
C LYS A 27 -1.46 11.64 5.61
N GLU A 28 -1.41 10.40 5.16
CA GLU A 28 -1.22 10.05 3.77
C GLU A 28 -2.55 10.24 3.07
N GLU A 29 -2.54 11.06 2.02
CA GLU A 29 -3.68 11.25 1.15
C GLU A 29 -3.46 10.54 -0.19
N CYS A 30 -4.53 10.01 -0.76
CA CYS A 30 -4.49 9.31 -2.04
C CYS A 30 -4.88 10.25 -3.18
N ILE A 31 -4.04 10.29 -4.22
CA ILE A 31 -4.35 11.00 -5.47
C ILE A 31 -4.79 9.99 -6.52
N TYR A 32 -5.98 10.20 -7.08
CA TYR A 32 -6.49 9.40 -8.21
C TYR A 32 -6.38 10.19 -9.51
N VAL A 33 -5.68 9.63 -10.49
CA VAL A 33 -5.51 10.23 -11.81
C VAL A 33 -6.19 9.35 -12.86
N ARG A 34 -7.12 9.93 -13.62
CA ARG A 34 -7.68 9.29 -14.81
C ARG A 34 -6.79 9.62 -16.01
N CYS A 35 -6.46 8.60 -16.79
CA CYS A 35 -5.67 8.74 -18.01
C CYS A 35 -6.14 7.69 -19.02
N THR A 36 -5.82 7.92 -20.28
CA THR A 36 -6.02 6.93 -21.35
C THR A 36 -5.06 5.76 -21.18
N THR A 37 -5.32 4.66 -21.90
CA THR A 37 -4.42 3.51 -21.93
C THR A 37 -3.03 3.86 -22.45
N GLU A 38 -2.95 4.72 -23.46
CA GLU A 38 -1.68 5.17 -24.07
C GLU A 38 -0.86 6.05 -23.12
N GLU A 39 -1.52 6.95 -22.38
CA GLU A 39 -0.86 7.78 -21.37
C GLU A 39 -0.29 6.92 -20.24
N LYS A 40 -1.03 5.90 -19.81
CA LYS A 40 -0.59 4.97 -18.76
C LYS A 40 0.66 4.19 -19.18
N THR A 41 0.68 3.65 -20.40
CA THR A 41 1.85 2.91 -20.90
C THR A 41 3.07 3.82 -21.04
N LYS A 42 2.88 5.04 -21.55
CA LYS A 42 3.96 6.03 -21.64
C LYS A 42 4.51 6.39 -20.25
N LEU A 43 3.65 6.60 -19.25
CA LEU A 43 4.07 6.85 -17.87
C LEU A 43 4.87 5.68 -17.27
N GLN A 44 4.45 4.44 -17.54
CA GLN A 44 5.18 3.25 -17.09
C GLN A 44 6.57 3.15 -17.71
N GLN A 45 6.68 3.43 -19.01
CA GLN A 45 7.96 3.43 -19.71
C GLN A 45 8.90 4.51 -19.16
N LEU A 46 8.42 5.75 -19.04
CA LEU A 46 9.22 6.86 -18.51
C LEU A 46 9.67 6.60 -17.06
N ALA A 47 8.78 6.07 -16.21
CA ALA A 47 9.13 5.71 -14.85
C ALA A 47 10.23 4.62 -14.82
N LYS A 48 10.14 3.62 -15.71
CA LYS A 48 11.15 2.56 -15.84
C LYS A 48 12.51 3.10 -16.30
N GLU A 49 12.53 3.99 -17.29
CA GLU A 49 13.75 4.64 -17.78
C GLU A 49 14.45 5.45 -16.67
N ASN A 50 13.68 6.02 -15.75
CA ASN A 50 14.20 6.77 -14.60
C ASN A 50 14.47 5.89 -13.36
N ASN A 51 14.26 4.57 -13.41
CA ASN A 51 14.35 3.65 -12.27
C ASN A 51 13.42 4.03 -11.09
N LEU A 52 12.24 4.56 -11.38
CA LEU A 52 11.25 5.00 -10.40
C LEU A 52 9.96 4.18 -10.54
N SER A 53 9.17 4.15 -9.46
CA SER A 53 7.77 3.73 -9.58
C SER A 53 6.96 4.82 -10.30
N VAL A 54 5.84 4.45 -10.91
CA VAL A 54 4.95 5.41 -11.59
C VAL A 54 4.50 6.53 -10.64
N SER A 55 4.11 6.19 -9.42
CA SER A 55 3.69 7.18 -8.42
C SER A 55 4.81 8.14 -8.04
N LYS A 56 6.02 7.63 -7.80
CA LYS A 56 7.18 8.46 -7.47
C LYS A 56 7.60 9.33 -8.64
N TYR A 57 7.59 8.79 -9.86
CA TYR A 57 7.88 9.53 -11.09
C TYR A 57 6.91 10.70 -11.28
N ILE A 58 5.60 10.48 -11.10
CA ILE A 58 4.59 11.53 -11.20
C ILE A 58 4.83 12.61 -10.15
N LEU A 59 5.04 12.23 -8.89
CA LEU A 59 5.28 13.19 -7.81
C LEU A 59 6.55 14.02 -8.06
N GLU A 60 7.66 13.40 -8.44
CA GLU A 60 8.90 14.12 -8.72
C GLU A 60 8.76 15.11 -9.89
N LYS A 61 7.96 14.79 -10.91
CA LYS A 61 7.69 15.70 -12.04
C LYS A 61 6.70 16.82 -11.73
N CYS A 62 5.88 16.67 -10.70
CA CYS A 62 4.96 17.74 -10.28
C CYS A 62 5.62 18.75 -9.35
N PHE A 63 6.67 18.36 -8.62
CA PHE A 63 7.32 19.20 -7.62
C PHE A 63 8.72 19.70 -8.01
N ASN A 64 9.33 19.15 -9.07
CA ASN A 64 10.62 19.59 -9.64
C ASN A 64 10.47 19.93 -11.13
#